data_AF-A0A0A0EQ76-F1
#
_entry.id   AF-A0A0A0EQ76-F1
#
_cell.length_a   1.000
_cell.length_b   1.000
_cell.length_c   1.000
_cell.angle_alpha   90.00
_cell.angle_beta   90.00
_cell.angle_gamma   90.00
#
_symmetry.space_group_name_H-M   'P 1'
#
loop_
_entity.id
_entity.type
_entity.pdbx_description
1 polymer ?
#
loop_
_entity_poly.entity_id
_entity_poly.type
_entity_poly.pdbx_seq_one_letter_code
_entity_poly.pdbx_strand_id
1 'polypeptide(L)'
;MKVEVSLFGAFRGHEPGDRVALTLPEGARVAELREALTQHAQVHWPAAGSALLKYSAFASQSDVLREADALPADGQMAVLPPVSGG
;
A
#
# COMPACT_ATOMS: atom_id res chain seq x y z
N MET A 1 6.44 -10.34 -9.43
CA MET A 1 5.08 -9.91 -9.80
C MET A 1 4.92 -8.38 -9.82
N LYS A 2 4.03 -7.87 -10.68
CA LYS A 2 3.58 -6.46 -10.65
C LYS A 2 2.41 -6.34 -9.69
N VAL A 3 2.44 -5.35 -8.82
CA VAL A 3 1.39 -5.05 -7.84
C VAL A 3 0.89 -3.64 -8.08
N GLU A 4 -0.43 -3.46 -8.18
CA GLU A 4 -1.07 -2.15 -8.26
C GLU A 4 -1.74 -1.86 -6.92
N VAL A 5 -1.30 -0.79 -6.25
CA VAL A 5 -1.83 -0.35 -4.96
C VAL A 5 -2.72 0.86 -5.17
N SER A 6 -4.01 0.69 -4.90
CA SER A 6 -4.96 1.81 -4.83
C SER A 6 -4.78 2.61 -3.54
N LEU A 7 -4.70 3.94 -3.68
CA LEU A 7 -4.47 4.88 -2.60
C LEU A 7 -5.80 5.46 -2.10
N PHE A 8 -6.04 5.37 -0.78
CA PHE A 8 -7.25 5.89 -0.15
C PHE A 8 -6.96 6.95 0.91
N GLY A 9 -7.99 7.73 1.23
CA GLY A 9 -7.96 8.74 2.30
C GLY A 9 -6.80 9.73 2.14
N ALA A 10 -5.97 9.82 3.18
CA ALA A 10 -4.82 10.72 3.23
C ALA A 10 -3.75 10.45 2.15
N PHE A 11 -3.79 9.30 1.46
CA PHE A 11 -2.85 8.98 0.37
C PHE A 11 -3.32 9.43 -1.02
N ARG A 12 -4.57 9.91 -1.15
CA ARG A 12 -5.09 10.40 -2.44
C ARG A 12 -4.35 11.66 -2.88
N GLY A 13 -4.20 11.83 -4.19
CA GLY A 13 -3.52 12.96 -4.81
C GLY A 13 -1.99 12.90 -4.77
N HIS A 14 -1.39 11.88 -4.14
CA HIS A 14 0.06 11.67 -4.19
C HIS A 14 0.54 11.09 -5.53
N GLU A 15 -0.35 10.44 -6.27
CA GLU A 15 -0.04 9.82 -7.55
C GLU A 15 -1.15 10.07 -8.57
N PRO A 16 -0.84 10.11 -9.88
CA PRO A 16 -1.84 10.14 -10.93
C PRO A 16 -2.83 8.98 -10.80
N GLY A 17 -4.12 9.30 -10.72
CA GLY A 17 -5.18 8.29 -10.63
C GLY A 17 -5.29 7.59 -9.28
N ASP A 18 -4.64 8.10 -8.22
CA ASP A 18 -4.66 7.53 -6.88
C ASP A 18 -4.16 6.07 -6.84
N ARG A 19 -3.15 5.73 -7.64
CA ARG A 19 -2.60 4.36 -7.74
C ARG A 19 -1.07 4.38 -7.88
N VAL A 20 -0.40 3.42 -7.24
CA VAL A 20 1.04 3.14 -7.43
C VAL A 20 1.21 1.76 -8.02
N ALA A 21 2.06 1.62 -9.03
CA ALA A 21 2.52 0.33 -9.51
C ALA A 21 3.91 0.01 -8.95
N LEU A 22 4.04 -1.12 -8.25
CA LEU A 22 5.29 -1.61 -7.67
C LEU A 22 5.65 -2.97 -8.28
N THR A 23 6.95 -3.24 -8.40
CA THR A 23 7.46 -4.56 -8.80
C THR A 23 8.05 -5.25 -7.58
N LEU A 24 7.53 -6.41 -7.23
CA LEU A 24 7.97 -7.23 -6.10
C LEU A 24 8.42 -8.62 -6.55
N PRO A 25 9.25 -9.33 -5.75
CA PRO A 25 9.55 -10.73 -5.98
C PRO A 25 8.28 -11.59 -6.08
N GLU A 26 8.34 -12.70 -6.83
CA GLU A 26 7.27 -13.70 -6.82
C GLU A 26 7.10 -14.28 -5.40
N GLY A 27 5.86 -14.46 -4.97
CA GLY A 27 5.55 -14.97 -3.62
C GLY A 27 5.81 -13.98 -2.48
N ALA A 28 5.95 -12.69 -2.77
CA ALA A 28 6.04 -11.64 -1.75
C ALA A 28 4.80 -11.63 -0.83
N ARG A 29 4.97 -11.11 0.39
CA ARG A 29 3.92 -10.92 1.38
C ARG A 29 3.63 -9.44 1.55
N VAL A 30 2.63 -9.15 2.36
CA VAL A 30 2.22 -7.77 2.69
C VAL A 30 3.36 -6.99 3.33
N ALA A 31 4.21 -7.62 4.15
CA ALA A 31 5.36 -6.96 4.75
C ALA A 31 6.32 -6.37 3.71
N GLU A 32 6.67 -7.14 2.68
CA GLU A 32 7.54 -6.65 1.60
C GLU A 32 6.84 -5.57 0.76
N LEU A 33 5.52 -5.66 0.57
CA LEU A 33 4.74 -4.60 -0.07
C LEU A 33 4.80 -3.29 0.73
N ARG A 34 4.63 -3.36 2.05
CA ARG A 34 4.72 -2.19 2.93
C ARG A 34 6.09 -1.53 2.83
N GLU A 35 7.14 -2.34 2.87
CA GLU A 35 8.51 -1.82 2.75
C GLU A 35 8.72 -1.13 1.40
N ALA A 36 8.34 -1.79 0.29
CA ALA A 36 8.48 -1.22 -1.05
C ALA A 36 7.67 0.08 -1.22
N LEU A 37 6.43 0.12 -0.73
CA LEU A 37 5.60 1.33 -0.77
C LEU A 37 6.17 2.44 0.11
N THR A 38 6.75 2.10 1.27
CA THR A 38 7.38 3.08 2.17
C THR A 38 8.60 3.71 1.51
N GLN A 39 9.45 2.92 0.85
CA GLN A 39 10.60 3.42 0.11
C GLN A 39 10.16 4.35 -1.03
N HIS A 40 9.12 3.96 -1.79
CA HIS A 40 8.52 4.81 -2.82
C HIS A 40 8.01 6.14 -2.23
N ALA A 41 7.21 6.07 -1.17
CA ALA A 41 6.62 7.24 -0.52
C ALA A 41 7.66 8.20 0.05
N GLN A 42 8.80 7.70 0.55
CA GLN A 42 9.88 8.57 1.05
C GLN A 42 10.52 9.42 -0.05
N VAL A 43 10.49 8.95 -1.30
CA VAL A 43 11.05 9.67 -2.46
C VAL A 43 10.01 10.59 -3.09
N HIS A 44 8.76 10.16 -3.15
CA HIS A 44 7.73 10.80 -3.98
C HIS A 44 6.70 11.61 -3.19
N TRP A 45 6.51 11.34 -1.89
CA TRP A 45 5.41 11.92 -1.11
C TRP A 45 5.93 12.83 0.01
N PRO A 46 5.12 13.79 0.50
CA PRO A 46 5.46 14.57 1.69
C PRO A 46 5.67 13.67 2.93
N ALA A 47 6.60 14.06 3.81
CA ALA A 47 7.00 13.25 4.97
C ALA A 47 5.83 12.83 5.88
N ALA A 48 4.80 13.67 6.04
CA ALA A 48 3.61 13.34 6.81
C ALA A 48 2.80 12.20 6.19
N GLY A 49 2.71 12.14 4.85
CA GLY A 49 2.08 11.03 4.13
C GLY A 49 2.85 9.73 4.34
N SER A 50 4.18 9.77 4.19
CA SER A 50 5.03 8.57 4.35
C SER A 50 5.01 8.01 5.78
N ALA A 51 4.89 8.87 6.80
CA ALA A 51 4.78 8.43 8.19
C ALA A 51 3.48 7.66 8.51
N LEU A 52 2.39 7.96 7.81
CA LEU A 52 1.10 7.27 8.00
C LEU A 52 1.15 5.81 7.55
N LEU A 53 2.00 5.47 6.57
CA LEU A 53 2.13 4.11 6.06
C LEU A 53 2.45 3.09 7.15
N LYS A 54 3.13 3.47 8.24
CA LYS A 54 3.40 2.56 9.36
C LYS A 54 2.13 2.03 10.04
N TYR A 55 1.06 2.81 10.02
CA TYR A 55 -0.18 2.51 10.73
C TYR A 55 -1.30 2.09 9.78
N SER A 56 -1.06 2.15 8.47
CA SER A 56 -2.03 1.77 7.45
C SER A 56 -2.23 0.27 7.38
N ALA A 57 -3.46 -0.14 7.07
CA ALA A 57 -3.78 -1.51 6.69
C ALA A 57 -3.61 -1.71 5.18
N PHE A 58 -3.32 -2.93 4.77
CA PHE A 58 -3.39 -3.34 3.36
C PHE A 58 -4.58 -4.27 3.16
N ALA A 59 -5.22 -4.18 2.01
CA ALA A 59 -6.37 -5.02 1.68
C ALA A 59 -6.26 -5.54 0.24
N SER A 60 -6.78 -6.75 0.03
CA SER A 60 -7.14 -7.25 -1.28
C SER A 60 -8.53 -6.71 -1.67
N GLN A 61 -9.10 -7.23 -2.76
CA GLN A 61 -10.49 -6.93 -3.13
C GLN A 61 -11.52 -7.44 -2.11
N SER A 62 -11.18 -8.45 -1.30
CA SER A 62 -12.12 -9.13 -0.40
C SER A 62 -11.79 -8.99 1.08
N ASP A 63 -10.52 -8.81 1.45
CA ASP A 63 -10.07 -8.94 2.83
C ASP A 63 -8.99 -7.92 3.20
N VAL A 64 -8.97 -7.52 4.47
CA VAL A 64 -7.83 -6.81 5.06
C VAL A 64 -6.76 -7.85 5.43
N LEU A 65 -5.55 -7.65 4.92
CA LEU A 65 -4.45 -8.60 5.03
C LEU A 65 -3.44 -8.17 6.11
N ARG A 66 -2.80 -9.16 6.72
CA ARG A 66 -1.75 -9.02 7.73
C ARG A 66 -0.38 -9.11 7.08
N GLU A 67 0.64 -8.61 7.78
CA GLU A 67 2.04 -8.58 7.32
C GLU A 67 2.54 -9.92 6.74
N ALA A 68 2.16 -11.04 7.36
CA ALA A 68 2.63 -12.37 6.97
C ALA A 68 1.83 -13.01 5.82
N ASP A 69 0.71 -12.40 5.41
CA ASP A 69 -0.17 -12.93 4.37
C ASP A 69 0.45 -12.74 3.00
N ALA A 70 0.27 -13.74 2.12
CA ALA A 70 0.73 -13.66 0.74
C ALA A 70 -0.08 -12.61 -0.04
N LEU A 71 0.58 -11.96 -1.00
CA LEU A 71 -0.12 -11.07 -1.94
C LEU A 71 -1.03 -11.87 -2.88
N PRO A 72 -2.18 -11.32 -3.29
CA PRO A 72 -3.08 -11.97 -4.23
C PRO A 72 -2.42 -12.08 -5.60
N ALA A 73 -2.70 -13.17 -6.31
CA ALA A 73 -2.05 -13.48 -7.60
C ALA A 73 -2.37 -12.45 -8.71
N ASP A 74 -3.49 -11.72 -8.59
CA ASP A 74 -3.88 -10.64 -9.50
C ASP A 74 -3.12 -9.33 -9.26
N GLY A 75 -2.35 -9.25 -8.17
CA GLY A 75 -1.56 -8.09 -7.78
C GLY A 75 -2.39 -6.86 -7.42
N GLN A 76 -3.70 -7.00 -7.19
CA GLN A 76 -4.58 -5.87 -6.86
C GLN A 76 -4.63 -5.66 -5.36
N MET A 77 -4.13 -4.51 -4.90
CA MET A 77 -4.03 -4.16 -3.49
C MET A 77 -4.60 -2.77 -3.23
N ALA A 78 -4.95 -2.51 -1.98
CA ALA A 78 -5.31 -1.19 -1.49
C ALA A 78 -4.52 -0.87 -0.22
N VAL A 79 -4.18 0.40 -0.03
CA VAL A 79 -3.64 0.91 1.24
C VAL A 79 -4.67 1.81 1.91
N LEU A 80 -5.01 1.47 3.14
CA LEU A 80 -6.05 2.12 3.93
C LEU A 80 -5.38 2.85 5.10
N PRO A 81 -5.34 4.19 5.10
CA PRO A 81 -4.80 4.94 6.24
C PRO A 81 -5.67 4.70 7.47
N PRO A 82 -5.12 4.87 8.69
CA PRO A 82 -5.93 4.87 9.90
C PRO A 82 -7.09 5.85 9.75
N VAL A 83 -8.31 5.36 9.91
CA VAL A 83 -9.49 6.22 9.92
C VAL A 83 -9.64 6.84 11.30
N SER A 84 -9.87 8.15 11.36
CA SER A 84 -10.17 8.88 12.61
C SER A 84 -11.62 8.65 13.10
N GLY A 85 -12.22 7.52 12.75
CA GLY A 85 -13.62 7.24 13.09
C GLY A 85 -13.76 7.08 14.60
N GLY A 86 -14.51 8.01 15.21
CA GLY A 86 -14.85 7.99 16.64
C GLY A 86 -15.82 6.88 17.02
#